data_AF-A0A3G6IZR2-F1
#
_entry.id   AF-A0A3G6IZR2-F1
#
_cell.length_a   1.000
_cell.length_b   1.000
_cell.length_c   1.000
_cell.angle_alpha   90.00
_cell.angle_beta   90.00
_cell.angle_gamma   90.00
#
_symmetry.space_group_name_H-M   'P 1'
#
loop_
_entity.id
_entity.type
_entity.pdbx_description
1 polymer ?
#
loop_
_entity_poly.entity_id
_entity_poly.type
_entity_poly.pdbx_seq_one_letter_code
_entity_poly.pdbx_strand_id
1 'polypeptide(L)'
;MGISELWQLVDRPRPSARSVKWLYLLCALIIGGAMAYVGMRWEDIPSRVPTHWGVDGPDDFAPKSISAVFMGSFVFIGTIVLMVVVTGFATYAMKQNESEAHPVDRRLQSALNRVLTAKMIAYISLALALITAVIQVCSALPQYQHVMDGMGLFIGVMILVLVVLVLLLWWASAQTRGLQQAIEKAQQAGRMPQGAEVEGVNDHYKFGLFYYNPEDPRITVERRFGIGIDFNYAHWQGKLFAAIIIGTVVACVALPFLLS
;
A
#
# COMPACT_ATOMS: atom_id res chain seq x y z
N MET A 1 6.81 -11.46 29.47
CA MET A 1 6.22 -12.40 28.52
C MET A 1 6.52 -11.93 27.10
N GLY A 2 7.19 -12.78 26.32
CA GLY A 2 7.60 -12.47 24.95
C GLY A 2 6.42 -12.55 23.98
N ILE A 3 6.50 -11.84 22.85
CA ILE A 3 5.39 -11.78 21.88
C ILE A 3 4.95 -13.17 21.38
N SER A 4 5.86 -14.13 21.24
CA SER A 4 5.54 -15.50 20.82
C SER A 4 4.67 -16.26 21.84
N GLU A 5 4.91 -16.03 23.13
CA GLU A 5 4.12 -16.62 24.22
C GLU A 5 2.70 -16.02 24.23
N LEU A 6 2.57 -14.72 23.94
CA LEU A 6 1.26 -14.07 23.83
C LEU A 6 0.38 -14.68 22.74
N TRP A 7 0.97 -15.11 21.62
CA TRP A 7 0.24 -15.78 20.54
C TRP A 7 -0.22 -17.20 20.93
N GLN A 8 0.47 -17.87 21.86
CA GLN A 8 0.04 -19.15 22.40
C GLN A 8 -1.19 -18.98 23.31
N LEU A 9 -1.30 -17.88 24.07
CA LEU A 9 -2.46 -17.63 24.92
C LEU A 9 -3.78 -17.54 24.15
N VAL A 10 -3.74 -17.06 22.91
CA VAL A 10 -4.90 -16.90 22.02
C VAL A 10 -5.11 -18.07 21.05
N ASP A 11 -4.37 -19.17 21.21
CA ASP A 11 -4.40 -20.35 20.33
C ASP A 11 -4.33 -19.98 18.83
N ARG A 12 -3.52 -18.97 18.48
CA ARG A 12 -3.37 -18.51 17.09
C ARG A 12 -1.91 -18.51 16.64
N PRO A 13 -1.64 -18.90 15.38
CA PRO A 13 -0.30 -18.81 14.84
C PRO A 13 0.12 -17.34 14.75
N ARG A 14 1.37 -17.06 15.14
CA ARG A 14 1.95 -15.73 15.03
C ARG A 14 1.99 -15.29 13.56
N PRO A 15 1.47 -14.09 13.22
CA PRO A 15 1.52 -13.59 11.86
C PRO A 15 2.98 -13.33 11.45
N SER A 16 3.30 -13.60 10.18
CA SER A 16 4.63 -13.44 9.62
C SER A 16 4.63 -12.57 8.37
N ALA A 17 5.62 -11.67 8.30
CA ALA A 17 5.90 -10.84 7.13
C ALA A 17 6.95 -11.47 6.19
N ARG A 18 7.38 -12.73 6.42
CA ARG A 18 8.43 -13.38 5.62
C ARG A 18 8.10 -13.44 4.12
N SER A 19 6.82 -13.49 3.76
CA SER A 19 6.37 -13.50 2.37
C SER A 19 6.56 -12.16 1.65
N VAL A 20 6.66 -11.04 2.38
CA VAL A 20 6.69 -9.67 1.80
C VAL A 20 7.87 -9.48 0.85
N LYS A 21 9.07 -9.93 1.23
CA LYS A 21 10.25 -9.83 0.34
C LYS A 21 10.09 -10.64 -0.96
N TRP A 22 9.40 -11.77 -0.89
CA TRP A 22 9.14 -12.61 -2.06
C TRP A 22 8.08 -11.99 -2.96
N LEU A 23 7.11 -11.27 -2.40
CA LEU A 23 6.16 -10.47 -3.17
C LEU A 23 6.88 -9.35 -3.94
N TYR A 24 7.81 -8.62 -3.30
CA TYR A 24 8.60 -7.61 -4.00
C TYR A 24 9.53 -8.19 -5.05
N LEU A 25 10.15 -9.34 -4.78
CA LEU A 25 10.92 -10.07 -5.80
C LEU A 25 10.03 -10.45 -6.98
N LEU A 26 8.82 -10.95 -6.72
CA LEU A 26 7.86 -11.28 -7.77
C LEU A 26 7.47 -10.04 -8.59
N CYS A 27 7.26 -8.88 -7.95
CA CYS A 27 7.01 -7.64 -8.67
C CYS A 27 8.18 -7.27 -9.60
N ALA A 28 9.42 -7.39 -9.12
CA ALA A 28 10.61 -7.13 -9.92
C ALA A 28 10.74 -8.12 -11.09
N LEU A 29 10.41 -9.40 -10.88
CA LEU A 29 10.41 -10.41 -11.94
C LEU A 29 9.33 -10.15 -12.99
N ILE A 30 8.14 -9.71 -12.59
CA ILE A 30 7.04 -9.35 -13.51
C ILE A 30 7.47 -8.20 -14.42
N ILE A 31 8.01 -7.13 -13.84
CA ILE A 31 8.45 -5.96 -14.61
C ILE A 31 9.67 -6.27 -15.45
N GLY A 32 10.67 -6.94 -14.88
CA GLY A 32 11.86 -7.39 -15.61
C GLY A 32 11.51 -8.33 -16.76
N GLY A 33 10.55 -9.22 -16.55
CA GLY A 33 10.02 -10.11 -17.58
C GLY A 33 9.32 -9.36 -18.71
N ALA A 34 8.47 -8.38 -18.39
CA ALA A 34 7.81 -7.53 -19.39
C ALA A 34 8.84 -6.71 -20.19
N MET A 35 9.84 -6.13 -19.51
CA MET A 35 10.92 -5.39 -20.16
C MET A 35 11.76 -6.29 -21.07
N ALA A 36 12.13 -7.49 -20.60
CA ALA A 36 12.87 -8.46 -21.39
C ALA A 36 12.08 -8.90 -22.62
N TYR A 37 10.78 -9.17 -22.46
CA TYR A 37 9.91 -9.54 -23.58
C TYR A 37 9.85 -8.44 -24.65
N VAL A 38 9.63 -7.19 -24.25
CA VAL A 38 9.64 -6.03 -25.18
C VAL A 38 11.03 -5.84 -25.80
N GLY A 39 12.10 -5.99 -25.01
CA GLY A 39 13.48 -5.88 -25.49
C GLY A 39 13.87 -6.95 -26.51
N MET A 40 13.42 -8.20 -26.33
CA MET A 40 13.60 -9.28 -27.31
C MET A 40 12.85 -9.01 -28.63
N ARG A 41 11.84 -8.14 -28.58
CA ARG A 41 10.98 -7.74 -29.70
C ARG A 41 11.32 -6.35 -30.21
N TRP A 42 12.54 -5.87 -29.94
CA TRP A 42 12.92 -4.49 -30.26
C TRP A 42 12.70 -4.16 -31.73
N GLU A 43 13.00 -5.07 -32.66
CA GLU A 43 12.83 -4.84 -34.11
C GLU A 43 11.36 -4.69 -34.53
N ASP A 44 10.42 -5.29 -33.80
CA ASP A 44 8.97 -5.18 -34.07
C ASP A 44 8.42 -3.79 -33.68
N ILE A 45 9.17 -3.00 -32.90
CA ILE A 45 8.76 -1.67 -32.43
C ILE A 45 8.97 -0.63 -33.55
N PRO A 46 7.94 0.15 -33.94
CA PRO A 46 8.04 1.16 -34.99
C PRO A 46 9.01 2.29 -34.66
N SER A 47 9.45 3.04 -35.68
CA SER A 47 10.36 4.20 -35.52
C SER A 47 9.77 5.33 -34.66
N ARG A 48 8.45 5.38 -34.54
CA ARG A 48 7.72 6.26 -33.62
C ARG A 48 6.89 5.42 -32.66
N VAL A 49 7.02 5.71 -31.38
CA VAL A 49 6.31 5.00 -30.32
C VAL A 49 5.28 5.93 -29.69
N PRO A 50 4.07 5.44 -29.38
CA PRO A 50 3.10 6.31 -28.73
C PRO A 50 3.53 6.65 -27.30
N THR A 51 3.29 7.89 -26.92
CA THR A 51 3.59 8.44 -25.58
C THR A 51 2.34 8.88 -24.83
N HIS A 52 1.23 9.07 -25.55
CA HIS A 52 -0.07 9.38 -24.98
C HIS A 52 -1.17 8.62 -25.74
N TRP A 53 -2.24 8.28 -25.00
CA TRP A 53 -3.43 7.60 -25.52
C TRP A 53 -4.66 8.43 -25.16
N GLY A 54 -5.35 8.92 -26.19
CA GLY A 54 -6.65 9.54 -26.09
C GLY A 54 -7.79 8.52 -26.17
N VAL A 55 -9.02 9.01 -26.25
CA VAL A 55 -10.22 8.16 -26.34
C VAL A 55 -10.25 7.36 -27.65
N ASP A 56 -9.72 7.92 -28.74
CA ASP A 56 -9.72 7.29 -30.07
C ASP A 56 -8.43 6.51 -30.37
N GLY A 57 -7.60 6.26 -29.35
CA GLY A 57 -6.30 5.58 -29.48
C GLY A 57 -5.11 6.52 -29.29
N PRO A 58 -3.91 6.12 -29.74
CA PRO A 58 -2.69 6.91 -29.56
C PRO A 58 -2.73 8.23 -30.36
N ASP A 59 -2.51 9.36 -29.68
CA ASP A 59 -2.60 10.71 -30.24
C ASP A 59 -1.29 11.53 -30.12
N ASP A 60 -0.31 11.07 -29.34
CA ASP A 60 1.05 11.63 -29.28
C ASP A 60 2.13 10.55 -29.43
N PHE A 61 3.26 10.91 -30.06
CA PHE A 61 4.30 9.98 -30.46
C PHE A 61 5.71 10.57 -30.39
N ALA A 62 6.63 9.83 -29.76
CA ALA A 62 8.06 10.15 -29.70
C ALA A 62 8.91 9.25 -30.62
N PRO A 63 10.12 9.69 -31.00
CA PRO A 63 11.10 8.82 -31.67
C PRO A 63 11.45 7.60 -30.79
N LYS A 64 11.54 6.43 -31.42
CA LYS A 64 11.94 5.19 -30.77
C LYS A 64 13.30 5.34 -30.11
N SER A 65 13.33 5.12 -28.81
CA SER A 65 14.50 5.16 -27.96
C SER A 65 14.26 4.31 -26.73
N ILE A 66 15.33 3.88 -26.05
CA ILE A 66 15.21 3.09 -24.82
C ILE A 66 14.38 3.84 -23.78
N SER A 67 14.60 5.15 -23.65
CA SER A 67 13.82 5.99 -22.74
C SER A 67 12.35 6.01 -23.14
N ALA A 68 12.00 6.28 -24.39
CA ALA A 68 10.60 6.35 -24.82
C ALA A 68 9.86 5.02 -24.64
N VAL A 69 10.51 3.88 -24.93
CA VAL A 69 9.90 2.55 -24.81
C VAL A 69 9.74 2.10 -23.37
N PHE A 70 10.72 2.39 -22.50
CA PHE A 70 10.76 1.84 -21.13
C PHE A 70 10.50 2.87 -20.02
N MET A 71 10.13 4.11 -20.34
CA MET A 71 9.89 5.16 -19.34
C MET A 71 8.91 4.71 -18.25
N GLY A 72 7.78 4.12 -18.65
CA GLY A 72 6.78 3.60 -17.71
C GLY A 72 7.36 2.55 -16.76
N SER A 73 8.17 1.63 -17.29
CA SER A 73 8.87 0.64 -16.46
C SER A 73 9.89 1.26 -15.51
N PHE A 74 10.66 2.27 -15.95
CA PHE A 74 11.63 2.94 -15.07
C PHE A 74 10.95 3.70 -13.93
N VAL A 75 9.89 4.45 -14.23
CA VAL A 75 9.06 5.12 -13.22
C VAL A 75 8.53 4.09 -12.23
N PHE A 76 8.04 2.96 -12.72
CA PHE A 76 7.46 1.94 -11.87
C PHE A 76 8.49 1.18 -11.02
N ILE A 77 9.72 0.96 -11.53
CA ILE A 77 10.83 0.47 -10.71
C ILE A 77 11.09 1.45 -9.54
N GLY A 78 11.12 2.75 -9.82
CA GLY A 78 11.21 3.79 -8.78
C GLY A 78 10.07 3.69 -7.76
N THR A 79 8.83 3.50 -8.22
CA THR A 79 7.66 3.30 -7.37
C THR A 79 7.79 2.05 -6.50
N ILE A 80 8.28 0.92 -7.02
CA ILE A 80 8.50 -0.30 -6.24
C ILE A 80 9.54 -0.08 -5.15
N VAL A 81 10.67 0.56 -5.49
CA VAL A 81 11.71 0.92 -4.51
C VAL A 81 11.11 1.80 -3.42
N LEU A 82 10.32 2.82 -3.79
CA LEU A 82 9.60 3.65 -2.83
C LEU A 82 8.67 2.83 -1.95
N MET A 83 7.89 1.89 -2.50
CA MET A 83 7.00 1.03 -1.70
C MET A 83 7.76 0.11 -0.74
N VAL A 84 8.95 -0.38 -1.10
CA VAL A 84 9.83 -1.13 -0.20
C VAL A 84 10.29 -0.23 0.95
N VAL A 85 10.70 1.01 0.66
CA VAL A 85 11.10 1.99 1.67
C VAL A 85 9.94 2.34 2.59
N VAL A 86 8.75 2.59 2.04
CA VAL A 86 7.53 2.89 2.83
C VAL A 86 7.16 1.71 3.73
N THR A 87 7.22 0.47 3.23
CA THR A 87 7.01 -0.72 4.06
C THR A 87 8.05 -0.84 5.18
N GLY A 88 9.32 -0.60 4.87
CA GLY A 88 10.40 -0.60 5.86
C GLY A 88 10.18 0.45 6.94
N PHE A 89 9.89 1.68 6.54
CA PHE A 89 9.58 2.79 7.43
C PHE A 89 8.37 2.51 8.31
N ALA A 90 7.23 2.11 7.73
CA ALA A 90 6.01 1.85 8.48
C ALA A 90 6.21 0.73 9.51
N THR A 91 6.85 -0.38 9.11
CA THR A 91 7.10 -1.49 10.03
C THR A 91 8.12 -1.16 11.12
N TYR A 92 9.12 -0.34 10.80
CA TYR A 92 10.08 0.18 11.77
C TYR A 92 9.41 1.11 12.80
N ALA A 93 8.63 2.09 12.33
CA ALA A 93 7.95 3.04 13.19
C ALA A 93 6.94 2.36 14.13
N MET A 94 6.16 1.40 13.63
CA MET A 94 5.27 0.58 14.48
C MET A 94 6.05 -0.22 15.53
N LYS A 95 7.21 -0.78 15.18
CA LYS A 95 8.05 -1.51 16.13
C LYS A 95 8.61 -0.59 17.22
N GLN A 96 8.96 0.67 16.90
CA GLN A 96 9.38 1.64 17.92
C GLN A 96 8.26 2.00 18.91
N ASN A 97 7.01 1.94 18.46
CA ASN A 97 5.84 2.21 19.30
C ASN A 97 5.47 1.03 20.21
N GLU A 98 6.08 -0.14 20.05
CA GLU A 98 5.86 -1.30 20.93
C GLU A 98 6.49 -1.03 22.31
N SER A 99 5.68 -1.19 23.36
CA SER A 99 6.13 -1.12 24.75
C SER A 99 5.64 -2.36 25.51
N GLU A 100 6.49 -2.91 26.38
CA GLU A 100 6.09 -4.02 27.25
C GLU A 100 5.08 -3.61 28.32
N ALA A 101 5.03 -2.31 28.65
CA ALA A 101 4.04 -1.74 29.56
C ALA A 101 2.64 -1.67 28.95
N HIS A 102 2.50 -1.86 27.63
CA HIS A 102 1.19 -1.88 26.99
C HIS A 102 0.43 -3.17 27.36
N PRO A 103 -0.92 -3.08 27.48
CA PRO A 103 -1.78 -4.25 27.61
C PRO A 103 -1.52 -5.31 26.54
N VAL A 104 -1.74 -6.58 26.91
CA VAL A 104 -1.42 -7.75 26.07
C VAL A 104 -2.19 -7.73 24.75
N ASP A 105 -3.47 -7.37 24.79
CA ASP A 105 -4.35 -7.21 23.63
C ASP A 105 -3.82 -6.16 22.65
N ARG A 106 -3.39 -4.98 23.14
CA ARG A 106 -2.77 -3.94 22.31
C ARG A 106 -1.48 -4.44 21.64
N ARG A 107 -0.64 -5.19 22.37
CA ARG A 107 0.59 -5.76 21.82
C ARG A 107 0.30 -6.78 20.70
N LEU A 108 -0.72 -7.62 20.87
CA LEU A 108 -1.16 -8.57 19.84
C LEU A 108 -1.72 -7.85 18.59
N GLN A 109 -2.56 -6.83 18.80
CA GLN A 109 -3.12 -6.01 17.72
C GLN A 109 -2.03 -5.29 16.94
N SER A 110 -1.07 -4.67 17.64
CA SER A 110 0.07 -4.00 17.02
C SER A 110 0.94 -4.94 16.18
N ALA A 111 1.24 -6.12 16.72
CA ALA A 111 2.01 -7.12 16.00
C ALA A 111 1.28 -7.60 14.73
N LEU A 112 -0.05 -7.77 14.78
CA LEU A 112 -0.86 -8.10 13.61
C LEU A 112 -0.89 -6.94 12.61
N ASN A 113 -1.18 -5.72 13.06
CA ASN A 113 -1.26 -4.51 12.26
C ASN A 113 0.02 -4.30 11.44
N ARG A 114 1.19 -4.45 12.05
CA ARG A 114 2.49 -4.36 11.36
C ARG A 114 2.62 -5.35 10.20
N VAL A 115 2.24 -6.61 10.42
CA VAL A 115 2.33 -7.65 9.37
C VAL A 115 1.30 -7.40 8.26
N LEU A 116 0.07 -7.03 8.63
CA LEU A 116 -0.98 -6.75 7.66
C LEU A 116 -0.65 -5.51 6.83
N THR A 117 -0.10 -4.45 7.44
CA THR A 117 0.35 -3.24 6.73
C THR A 117 1.41 -3.58 5.68
N ALA A 118 2.43 -4.33 6.06
CA ALA A 118 3.49 -4.74 5.12
C ALA A 118 2.95 -5.60 3.96
N LYS A 119 2.03 -6.53 4.25
CA LYS A 119 1.38 -7.34 3.23
C LYS A 119 0.47 -6.53 2.31
N MET A 120 -0.31 -5.60 2.86
CA MET A 120 -1.18 -4.71 2.09
C MET A 120 -0.39 -3.90 1.07
N ILE A 121 0.69 -3.23 1.50
CA ILE A 121 1.55 -2.45 0.60
C ILE A 121 2.15 -3.35 -0.49
N ALA A 122 2.61 -4.56 -0.12
CA ALA A 122 3.18 -5.50 -1.08
C ALA A 122 2.16 -6.06 -2.08
N TYR A 123 0.93 -6.37 -1.66
CA TYR A 123 -0.13 -6.82 -2.57
C TYR A 123 -0.60 -5.72 -3.50
N ILE A 124 -0.70 -4.48 -3.01
CA ILE A 124 -0.97 -3.31 -3.86
C ILE A 124 0.15 -3.14 -4.87
N SER A 125 1.41 -3.25 -4.45
CA SER A 125 2.58 -3.17 -5.34
C SER A 125 2.53 -4.26 -6.41
N LEU A 126 2.11 -5.48 -6.06
CA LEU A 126 1.96 -6.60 -7.00
C LEU A 126 0.86 -6.34 -8.04
N ALA A 127 -0.30 -5.84 -7.61
CA ALA A 127 -1.37 -5.47 -8.52
C ALA A 127 -0.92 -4.38 -9.51
N LEU A 128 -0.23 -3.35 -9.00
CA LEU A 128 0.34 -2.29 -9.85
C LEU A 128 1.42 -2.81 -10.81
N ALA A 129 2.21 -3.80 -10.38
CA ALA A 129 3.24 -4.42 -11.22
C ALA A 129 2.62 -5.18 -12.40
N LEU A 130 1.53 -5.91 -12.16
CA LEU A 130 0.79 -6.60 -13.21
C LEU A 130 0.19 -5.60 -14.21
N ILE A 131 -0.47 -4.56 -13.70
CA ILE A 131 -1.05 -3.50 -14.55
C ILE A 131 0.04 -2.84 -15.41
N THR A 132 1.16 -2.48 -14.80
CA THR A 132 2.28 -1.83 -15.50
C THR A 132 2.92 -2.76 -16.53
N ALA A 133 3.07 -4.05 -16.22
CA ALA A 133 3.59 -5.03 -17.18
C ALA A 133 2.69 -5.17 -18.41
N VAL A 134 1.36 -5.20 -18.22
CA VAL A 134 0.40 -5.21 -19.33
C VAL A 134 0.54 -3.94 -20.16
N ILE A 135 0.55 -2.76 -19.52
CA ILE A 135 0.71 -1.48 -20.21
C ILE A 135 2.03 -1.43 -20.98
N GLN A 136 3.15 -1.88 -20.40
CA GLN A 136 4.47 -1.91 -21.04
C GLN A 136 4.48 -2.73 -22.34
N VAL A 137 3.81 -3.88 -22.34
CA VAL A 137 3.75 -4.74 -23.53
C VAL A 137 2.78 -4.18 -24.57
N CYS A 138 1.57 -3.78 -24.15
CA CYS A 138 0.54 -3.28 -25.04
C CYS A 138 0.89 -1.93 -25.67
N SER A 139 1.63 -1.08 -24.97
CA SER A 139 2.07 0.23 -25.49
C SER A 139 3.18 0.10 -26.54
N ALA A 140 4.16 -0.78 -26.30
CA ALA A 140 5.37 -0.86 -27.11
C ALA A 140 5.19 -1.66 -28.41
N LEU A 141 4.32 -2.67 -28.43
CA LEU A 141 4.19 -3.61 -29.54
C LEU A 141 2.91 -3.38 -30.35
N PRO A 142 3.00 -3.08 -31.67
CA PRO A 142 1.85 -2.74 -32.50
C PRO A 142 0.73 -3.79 -32.49
N GLN A 143 1.08 -5.09 -32.47
CA GLN A 143 0.07 -6.15 -32.46
C GLN A 143 -0.84 -6.14 -31.22
N TYR A 144 -0.44 -5.47 -30.13
CA TYR A 144 -1.19 -5.41 -28.88
C TYR A 144 -1.77 -4.03 -28.57
N GLN A 145 -1.50 -3.02 -29.40
CA GLN A 145 -1.95 -1.65 -29.16
C GLN A 145 -3.48 -1.52 -29.17
N HIS A 146 -4.18 -2.38 -29.91
CA HIS A 146 -5.65 -2.44 -29.92
C HIS A 146 -6.28 -2.67 -28.53
N VAL A 147 -5.52 -3.24 -27.57
CA VAL A 147 -5.97 -3.40 -26.19
C VAL A 147 -6.06 -2.05 -25.48
N MET A 148 -5.25 -1.08 -25.90
CA MET A 148 -5.22 0.28 -25.35
C MET A 148 -6.16 1.26 -26.05
N ASP A 149 -6.83 0.84 -27.13
CA ASP A 149 -7.79 1.67 -27.85
C ASP A 149 -9.06 1.86 -27.02
N GLY A 150 -9.59 3.07 -26.99
CA GLY A 150 -10.78 3.38 -26.21
C GLY A 150 -10.56 3.39 -24.70
N MET A 151 -11.67 3.40 -23.96
CA MET A 151 -11.64 3.42 -22.50
C MET A 151 -11.63 2.02 -21.86
N GLY A 152 -11.62 0.96 -22.67
CA GLY A 152 -11.82 -0.42 -22.20
C GLY A 152 -10.77 -0.88 -21.19
N LEU A 153 -9.48 -0.74 -21.54
CA LEU A 153 -8.38 -1.08 -20.63
C LEU A 153 -8.40 -0.20 -19.37
N PHE A 154 -8.64 1.10 -19.52
CA PHE A 154 -8.72 2.03 -18.38
C PHE A 154 -9.84 1.62 -17.40
N ILE A 155 -11.06 1.39 -17.90
CA ILE A 155 -12.20 0.95 -17.11
C ILE A 155 -11.90 -0.42 -16.47
N GLY A 156 -11.34 -1.36 -17.22
CA GLY A 156 -10.95 -2.67 -16.73
C GLY A 156 -9.94 -2.59 -15.59
N VAL A 157 -8.92 -1.75 -15.72
CA VAL A 157 -7.93 -1.47 -14.66
C VAL A 157 -8.59 -0.83 -13.43
N MET A 158 -9.50 0.14 -13.60
CA MET A 158 -10.21 0.76 -12.49
C MET A 158 -11.09 -0.24 -11.72
N ILE A 159 -11.81 -1.11 -12.43
CA ILE A 159 -12.60 -2.18 -11.82
C ILE A 159 -11.68 -3.16 -11.09
N LEU A 160 -10.57 -3.58 -11.71
CA LEU A 160 -9.61 -4.47 -11.08
C LEU A 160 -9.03 -3.87 -9.79
N VAL A 161 -8.61 -2.60 -9.82
CA VAL A 161 -8.09 -1.88 -8.65
C VAL A 161 -9.13 -1.82 -7.54
N LEU A 162 -10.39 -1.50 -7.86
CA LEU A 162 -11.48 -1.46 -6.89
C LEU A 162 -11.73 -2.85 -6.27
N VAL A 163 -11.79 -3.90 -7.09
CA VAL A 163 -11.99 -5.28 -6.61
C VAL A 163 -10.84 -5.71 -5.71
N VAL A 164 -9.59 -5.48 -6.13
CA VAL A 164 -8.41 -5.79 -5.32
C VAL A 164 -8.45 -5.04 -3.99
N LEU A 165 -8.79 -3.75 -4.00
CA LEU A 165 -8.90 -2.95 -2.78
C LEU A 165 -9.97 -3.50 -1.83
N VAL A 166 -11.16 -3.80 -2.34
CA VAL A 166 -12.27 -4.37 -1.54
C VAL A 166 -11.88 -5.71 -0.93
N LEU A 167 -11.29 -6.62 -1.73
CA LEU A 167 -10.85 -7.93 -1.26
C LEU A 167 -9.76 -7.81 -0.20
N LEU A 168 -8.81 -6.89 -0.39
CA LEU A 168 -7.76 -6.63 0.57
C LEU A 168 -8.30 -6.07 1.88
N LEU A 169 -9.22 -5.10 1.84
CA LEU A 169 -9.89 -4.54 3.02
C LEU A 169 -10.74 -5.58 3.75
N TRP A 170 -11.47 -6.42 3.01
CA TRP A 170 -12.24 -7.53 3.56
C TRP A 170 -11.34 -8.54 4.26
N TRP A 171 -10.26 -8.98 3.60
CA TRP A 171 -9.26 -9.89 4.16
C TRP A 171 -8.63 -9.33 5.45
N ALA A 172 -8.17 -8.08 5.40
CA ALA A 172 -7.63 -7.32 6.51
C ALA A 172 -8.59 -7.28 7.72
N SER A 173 -9.86 -6.99 7.45
CA SER A 173 -10.93 -6.92 8.44
C SER A 173 -11.20 -8.30 9.06
N ALA A 174 -11.23 -9.36 8.25
CA ALA A 174 -11.39 -10.73 8.72
C ALA A 174 -10.25 -11.17 9.65
N GLN A 175 -9.00 -10.78 9.36
CA GLN A 175 -7.86 -11.08 10.23
C GLN A 175 -7.97 -10.37 11.59
N THR A 176 -8.35 -9.09 11.58
CA THR A 176 -8.52 -8.27 12.78
C THR A 176 -9.65 -8.79 13.67
N ARG A 177 -10.83 -9.06 13.07
CA ARG A 177 -11.98 -9.64 13.78
C ARG A 177 -11.66 -11.01 14.36
N GLY A 178 -10.96 -11.84 13.59
CA GLY A 178 -10.53 -13.15 14.08
C GLY A 178 -9.59 -13.07 15.28
N LEU A 179 -8.71 -12.05 15.34
CA LEU A 179 -7.86 -11.84 16.51
C LEU A 179 -8.66 -11.37 17.71
N GLN A 180 -9.59 -10.44 17.53
CA GLN A 180 -10.48 -9.96 18.60
C GLN A 180 -11.26 -11.12 19.23
N GLN A 181 -11.89 -11.97 18.42
CA GLN A 181 -12.58 -13.17 18.90
C GLN A 181 -11.66 -14.15 19.64
N ALA A 182 -10.40 -14.28 19.22
CA ALA A 182 -9.43 -15.14 19.90
C ALA A 182 -9.00 -14.56 21.25
N ILE A 183 -8.84 -13.24 21.34
CA ILE A 183 -8.56 -12.52 22.60
C ILE A 183 -9.74 -12.70 23.57
N GLU A 184 -10.97 -12.46 23.12
CA GLU A 184 -12.18 -12.63 23.93
C GLU A 184 -12.30 -14.05 24.50
N LYS A 185 -12.09 -15.08 23.67
CA LYS A 185 -12.08 -16.48 24.11
C LYS A 185 -10.99 -16.77 25.14
N ALA A 186 -9.78 -16.25 24.95
CA ALA A 186 -8.68 -16.43 25.89
C ALA A 186 -8.94 -15.74 27.24
N GLN A 187 -9.61 -14.57 27.23
CA GLN A 187 -10.04 -13.88 28.44
C GLN A 187 -11.13 -14.66 29.18
N GLN A 188 -12.15 -15.15 28.46
CA GLN A 188 -13.20 -15.99 29.04
C GLN A 188 -12.66 -17.30 29.64
N ALA A 189 -11.62 -17.88 29.03
CA ALA A 189 -10.94 -19.07 29.52
C ALA A 189 -9.94 -18.78 30.66
N GLY A 190 -9.80 -17.54 31.12
CA GLY A 190 -8.86 -17.15 32.18
C GLY A 190 -7.38 -17.24 31.81
N ARG A 191 -7.07 -17.37 30.51
CA ARG A 191 -5.69 -17.46 30.00
C ARG A 191 -5.04 -16.09 29.80
N MET A 192 -5.86 -15.05 29.69
CA MET A 192 -5.42 -13.66 29.65
C MET A 192 -6.19 -12.82 30.66
N PRO A 193 -5.55 -11.81 31.25
CA PRO A 193 -6.27 -10.80 32.00
C PRO A 193 -7.30 -10.12 31.10
N GLN A 194 -8.48 -9.81 31.64
CA GLN A 194 -9.44 -8.97 30.93
C GLN A 194 -8.74 -7.65 30.58
N GLY A 195 -8.81 -7.27 29.31
CA GLY A 195 -8.17 -6.07 28.83
C GLY A 195 -8.70 -4.89 29.63
N ALA A 196 -7.81 -4.16 30.29
CA ALA A 196 -8.17 -2.81 30.71
C ALA A 196 -8.49 -2.06 29.41
N GLU A 197 -9.75 -1.62 29.24
CA GLU A 197 -10.00 -0.50 28.35
C GLU A 197 -8.98 0.56 28.76
N VAL A 198 -8.05 0.88 27.86
CA VAL A 198 -7.11 1.95 28.13
C VAL A 198 -7.94 3.23 28.06
N GLU A 199 -8.47 3.62 29.22
CA GLU A 199 -9.14 4.89 29.48
C GLU A 199 -8.34 6.01 28.78
N GLY A 200 -9.03 6.86 28.02
CA GLY A 200 -8.44 8.04 27.38
C GLY A 200 -7.82 7.86 25.98
N VAL A 201 -7.73 6.66 25.41
CA VAL A 201 -7.23 6.49 24.01
C VAL A 201 -8.14 7.17 22.99
N ASN A 202 -9.44 7.27 23.28
CA ASN A 202 -10.43 7.88 22.40
C ASN A 202 -10.41 9.42 22.45
N ASP A 203 -9.89 10.01 23.53
CA ASP A 203 -10.02 11.44 23.82
C ASP A 203 -9.11 12.30 22.94
N HIS A 204 -8.12 11.67 22.30
CA HIS A 204 -7.14 12.33 21.45
C HIS A 204 -7.44 12.23 19.95
N TYR A 205 -8.55 11.61 19.54
CA TYR A 205 -8.94 11.53 18.13
C TYR A 205 -9.88 12.68 17.74
N LYS A 206 -9.41 13.60 16.89
CA LYS A 206 -10.24 14.66 16.30
C LYS A 206 -11.07 14.11 15.15
N PHE A 207 -12.35 14.45 15.13
CA PHE A 207 -13.33 13.97 14.14
C PHE A 207 -13.42 12.44 14.04
N GLY A 208 -12.96 11.71 15.07
CA GLY A 208 -12.87 10.25 15.07
C GLY A 208 -11.81 9.66 14.11
N LEU A 209 -11.03 10.49 13.41
CA LEU A 209 -10.11 10.06 12.35
C LEU A 209 -8.66 10.43 12.63
N PHE A 210 -8.40 11.66 13.07
CA PHE A 210 -7.05 12.20 13.15
C PHE A 210 -6.55 12.20 14.59
N TYR A 211 -5.47 11.46 14.86
CA TYR A 211 -4.85 11.45 16.18
C TYR A 211 -4.14 12.78 16.45
N TYR A 212 -4.47 13.41 17.57
CA TYR A 212 -3.94 14.71 17.98
C TYR A 212 -3.67 14.69 19.49
N ASN A 213 -2.42 14.43 19.88
CA ASN A 213 -1.99 14.49 21.27
C ASN A 213 -0.64 15.22 21.40
N PRO A 214 -0.60 16.47 21.89
CA PRO A 214 0.66 17.20 22.11
C PRO A 214 1.59 16.54 23.14
N GLU A 215 1.03 15.83 24.13
CA GLU A 215 1.79 15.18 25.20
C GLU A 215 2.41 13.85 24.78
N ASP A 216 1.94 13.26 23.68
CA ASP A 216 2.52 12.05 23.11
C ASP A 216 3.69 12.43 22.20
N PRO A 217 4.95 12.12 22.54
CA PRO A 217 6.12 12.48 21.72
C PRO A 217 6.20 11.70 20.40
N ARG A 218 5.36 10.67 20.21
CA ARG A 218 5.37 9.88 18.97
C ARG A 218 4.87 10.72 17.80
N ILE A 219 5.68 10.75 16.73
CA ILE A 219 5.34 11.40 15.46
C ILE A 219 4.29 10.59 14.70
N THR A 220 4.39 9.27 14.77
CA THR A 220 3.49 8.34 14.11
C THR A 220 2.88 7.40 15.12
N VAL A 221 1.60 7.07 14.92
CA VAL A 221 0.83 6.16 15.77
C VAL A 221 0.17 5.10 14.92
N GLU A 222 -0.18 3.98 15.53
CA GLU A 222 -0.97 2.97 14.84
C GLU A 222 -2.42 3.42 14.70
N ARG A 223 -3.06 3.07 13.57
CA ARG A 223 -4.48 3.36 13.39
C ARG A 223 -5.31 2.61 14.43
N ARG A 224 -6.18 3.35 15.13
CA ARG A 224 -7.15 2.78 16.07
C ARG A 224 -8.07 1.76 15.42
N PHE A 225 -8.58 2.09 14.23
CA PHE A 225 -9.48 1.24 13.48
C PHE A 225 -8.79 0.74 12.22
N GLY A 226 -8.60 -0.58 12.16
CA GLY A 226 -8.06 -1.24 10.99
C GLY A 226 -6.54 -1.33 11.00
N ILE A 227 -5.96 -1.19 9.81
CA ILE A 227 -4.56 -1.51 9.54
C ILE A 227 -3.88 -0.27 8.99
N GLY A 228 -2.63 -0.07 9.42
CA GLY A 228 -1.78 1.01 8.98
C GLY A 228 -1.22 1.83 10.14
N ILE A 229 -0.46 2.83 9.72
CA ILE A 229 0.13 3.87 10.56
C ILE A 229 -0.53 5.20 10.21
N ASP A 230 -0.61 6.09 11.17
CA ASP A 230 -1.06 7.47 11.02
C ASP A 230 -0.07 8.43 11.68
N PHE A 231 -0.25 9.72 11.46
CA PHE A 231 0.54 10.76 12.12
C PHE A 231 -0.15 11.27 13.37
N ASN A 232 0.65 11.68 14.35
CA ASN A 232 0.19 12.57 15.40
C ASN A 232 0.20 14.01 14.88
N TYR A 233 -0.98 14.52 14.52
CA TYR A 233 -1.15 15.85 13.92
C TYR A 233 -0.96 17.01 14.91
N ALA A 234 -0.66 16.72 16.17
CA ALA A 234 -0.21 17.74 17.12
C ALA A 234 1.18 18.28 16.76
N HIS A 235 2.03 17.44 16.16
CA HIS A 235 3.41 17.75 15.81
C HIS A 235 3.56 18.31 14.40
N TRP A 236 4.66 19.02 14.15
CA TRP A 236 4.88 19.70 12.87
C TRP A 236 5.00 18.73 11.69
N GLN A 237 5.53 17.51 11.91
CA GLN A 237 5.63 16.49 10.87
C GLN A 237 4.25 16.05 10.39
N GLY A 238 3.31 15.83 11.31
CA GLY A 238 1.93 15.49 10.97
C GLY A 238 1.22 16.64 10.26
N LYS A 239 1.44 17.88 10.71
CA LYS A 239 0.89 19.09 10.05
C LYS A 239 1.48 19.29 8.64
N LEU A 240 2.78 19.07 8.47
CA LEU A 240 3.44 19.14 7.17
C LEU A 240 2.91 18.06 6.23
N PHE A 241 2.75 16.83 6.71
CA PHE A 241 2.14 15.75 5.94
C PHE A 241 0.72 16.13 5.48
N ALA A 242 -0.12 16.63 6.39
CA ALA A 242 -1.46 17.12 6.04
C ALA A 242 -1.42 18.24 4.99
N ALA A 243 -0.52 19.22 5.15
CA ALA A 243 -0.37 20.34 4.21
C ALA A 243 0.05 19.86 2.82
N ILE A 244 0.97 18.89 2.72
CA ILE A 244 1.38 18.30 1.44
C ILE A 244 0.20 17.59 0.77
N ILE A 245 -0.55 16.78 1.52
CA ILE A 245 -1.71 16.07 0.97
C ILE A 245 -2.78 17.06 0.47
N ILE A 246 -3.17 18.04 1.30
CA ILE A 246 -4.16 19.05 0.93
C ILE A 246 -3.67 19.85 -0.27
N GLY A 247 -2.41 20.31 -0.25
CA GLY A 247 -1.80 21.05 -1.34
C GLY A 247 -1.78 20.26 -2.65
N THR A 248 -1.51 18.95 -2.58
CA THR A 248 -1.53 18.06 -3.74
C THR A 248 -2.94 17.90 -4.30
N VAL A 249 -3.95 17.66 -3.44
CA VAL A 249 -5.36 17.56 -3.87
C VAL A 249 -5.83 18.86 -4.50
N VAL A 250 -5.55 20.01 -3.86
CA VAL A 250 -5.89 21.33 -4.40
C VAL A 250 -5.19 21.56 -5.72
N ALA A 251 -3.90 21.23 -5.85
CA ALA A 251 -3.17 21.35 -7.11
C ALA A 251 -3.80 20.48 -8.19
N CYS A 252 -4.10 19.21 -7.93
CA CYS A 252 -4.74 18.31 -8.90
C CYS A 252 -6.11 18.82 -9.38
N VAL A 253 -6.88 19.47 -8.51
CA VAL A 253 -8.17 20.06 -8.88
C VAL A 253 -8.00 21.39 -9.60
N ALA A 254 -7.06 22.25 -9.17
CA ALA A 254 -6.88 23.59 -9.70
C ALA A 254 -6.09 23.63 -11.01
N LEU A 255 -5.11 22.75 -11.20
CA LEU A 255 -4.22 22.71 -12.38
C LEU A 255 -4.97 22.70 -13.71
N PRO A 256 -6.02 21.87 -13.91
CA PRO A 256 -6.79 21.88 -15.14
C PRO A 256 -7.42 23.23 -15.48
N PHE A 257 -7.83 24.02 -14.48
CA PHE A 257 -8.44 25.35 -14.67
C PHE A 257 -7.41 26.47 -14.85
N LEU A 258 -6.18 26.26 -14.37
CA LEU A 258 -5.08 27.23 -14.48
C LEU A 258 -4.28 27.07 -15.78
N LEU A 259 -4.34 25.89 -16.39
CA LEU A 259 -3.64 25.55 -17.64
C LEU A 259 -4.58 25.54 -18.87
N SER A 260 -5.88 25.74 -18.66
CA SER A 260 -6.91 25.95 -19.68
C SER A 260 -7.05 27.43 -20.04
#